data_AF-Q08M78-F1
#
_entry.id   AF-Q08M78-F1
#
_cell.length_a   1.000
_cell.length_b   1.000
_cell.length_c   1.000
_cell.angle_alpha   90.00
_cell.angle_beta   90.00
_cell.angle_gamma   90.00
#
_symmetry.space_group_name_H-M   'P 1'
#
loop_
_entity.id
_entity.type
_entity.pdbx_description
1 polymer ?
#
loop_
_entity_poly.entity_id
_entity_poly.type
_entity_poly.pdbx_seq_one_letter_code
_entity_poly.pdbx_strand_id
1 'polypeptide(L)'
;CNHSDAAPPLAQSAGSCGTSLPSVAFTCPAKGYFNVMKAPYNSTLTGTATVKAAPSSAQYPLSEAATFRMREGAFYGTIFDPNALAAEVFVVDGRVVLPDQPVKGSVYRRMYSCYDSGWTSGAGNTTYRVCALPSDSSNCAAQVTGMCVNPSNPLYPSSMCATDDGSQVPGDGDYEGCRAMDGVSWPYPITTYLNSSCDILSEYDDPSLCSRPKTPRSP
;
A
#
# COMPACT_ATOMS: atom_id res chain seq x y z
N CYS A 1 8.28 -4.81 22.43
CA CYS A 1 7.22 -3.86 22.04
C CYS A 1 5.88 -4.52 22.32
N ASN A 2 5.03 -3.88 23.12
CA ASN A 2 3.70 -4.39 23.42
C ASN A 2 2.82 -3.92 22.24
N HIS A 3 2.62 -4.79 21.26
CA HIS A 3 1.75 -4.51 20.13
C HIS A 3 0.32 -4.82 20.57
N SER A 4 -0.41 -3.79 20.99
CA SER A 4 -1.78 -3.88 21.50
C SER A 4 -2.85 -4.12 20.41
N ASP A 5 -2.47 -4.71 19.28
CA ASP A 5 -3.38 -4.96 18.15
C ASP A 5 -3.56 -6.46 17.92
N ALA A 6 -4.82 -6.85 17.69
CA ALA A 6 -5.29 -8.23 17.55
C ALA A 6 -4.83 -8.95 16.26
N ALA A 7 -3.73 -8.52 15.63
CA ALA A 7 -3.07 -9.27 14.58
C ALA A 7 -2.02 -10.18 15.21
N PRO A 8 -2.13 -11.51 15.05
CA PRO A 8 -1.11 -12.41 15.57
C PRO A 8 0.24 -12.06 14.95
N PRO A 9 1.32 -11.93 15.74
CA PRO A 9 2.65 -11.61 15.22
C PRO A 9 3.04 -12.62 14.13
N LEU A 10 3.55 -12.13 12.98
CA LEU A 10 3.98 -12.95 11.83
C LEU A 10 4.88 -14.12 12.24
N ALA A 11 5.73 -13.87 13.24
CA ALA A 11 6.26 -14.81 14.21
C ALA A 11 6.97 -13.99 15.30
N GLN A 12 6.87 -14.38 16.57
CA GLN A 12 7.78 -13.90 17.63
C GLN A 12 8.47 -15.13 18.21
N SER A 13 9.78 -15.25 17.97
CA SER A 13 10.60 -16.34 18.50
C SER A 13 11.77 -15.75 19.28
N ALA A 14 11.97 -16.25 20.50
CA ALA A 14 13.23 -16.15 21.21
C ALA A 14 13.87 -17.55 21.13
N GLY A 15 14.75 -17.77 20.15
CA GLY A 15 15.24 -19.11 19.85
C GLY A 15 16.50 -19.16 18.99
N SER A 16 17.33 -20.17 19.28
CA SER A 16 18.77 -20.29 19.03
C SER A 16 19.17 -20.74 17.61
N CYS A 17 18.65 -20.12 16.56
CA CYS A 17 19.26 -20.25 15.23
C CYS A 17 20.36 -19.19 15.06
N GLY A 18 21.44 -19.37 15.81
CA GLY A 18 22.58 -18.45 15.86
C GLY A 18 23.22 -18.45 17.25
N THR A 19 24.54 -18.29 17.30
CA THR A 19 25.31 -18.25 18.56
C THR A 19 25.24 -16.89 19.25
N SER A 20 24.58 -15.90 18.66
CA SER A 20 24.54 -14.51 19.10
C SER A 20 23.09 -14.01 19.17
N LEU A 21 22.61 -13.73 20.38
CA LEU A 21 21.30 -13.17 20.67
C LEU A 21 21.31 -11.63 20.53
N PRO A 22 20.20 -10.99 20.10
CA PRO A 22 18.92 -11.59 19.73
C PRO A 22 18.94 -12.19 18.31
N SER A 23 18.37 -13.39 18.15
CA SER A 23 18.22 -14.10 16.88
C SER A 23 16.76 -14.36 16.57
N VAL A 24 16.39 -14.30 15.28
CA VAL A 24 15.07 -14.65 14.75
C VAL A 24 15.24 -15.80 13.75
N ALA A 25 14.38 -16.81 13.82
CA ALA A 25 14.35 -17.95 12.91
C ALA A 25 13.00 -18.00 12.17
N PHE A 26 13.04 -18.22 10.86
CA PHE A 26 11.88 -18.49 10.02
C PHE A 26 12.29 -19.46 8.91
N THR A 27 11.33 -20.12 8.28
CA THR A 27 11.62 -21.12 7.26
C THR A 27 11.11 -20.72 5.89
N CYS A 28 11.91 -21.01 4.87
CA CYS A 28 11.63 -20.68 3.49
C CYS A 28 10.85 -21.81 2.80
N PRO A 29 9.96 -21.50 1.83
CA PRO A 29 9.34 -22.52 0.99
C PRO A 29 10.38 -23.29 0.16
N ALA A 30 10.02 -24.49 -0.30
CA ALA A 30 10.91 -25.40 -1.03
C ALA A 30 11.44 -24.83 -2.37
N LYS A 31 10.78 -23.79 -2.91
CA LYS A 31 11.15 -23.03 -4.11
C LYS A 31 10.72 -21.57 -3.94
N GLY A 32 11.36 -20.66 -4.67
CA GLY A 32 11.03 -19.23 -4.69
C GLY A 32 12.18 -18.34 -4.21
N TYR A 33 11.97 -17.03 -4.32
CA TYR A 33 12.84 -16.02 -3.73
C TYR A 33 12.17 -15.44 -2.49
N PHE A 34 12.96 -15.09 -1.48
CA PHE A 34 12.48 -14.43 -0.28
C PHE A 34 13.43 -13.29 0.09
N ASN A 35 12.90 -12.26 0.75
CA ASN A 35 13.67 -11.12 1.23
C ASN A 35 13.61 -11.08 2.76
N VAL A 36 14.74 -10.73 3.39
CA VAL A 36 14.84 -10.58 4.84
C VAL A 36 15.18 -9.14 5.15
N MET A 37 14.24 -8.42 5.75
CA MET A 37 14.51 -7.11 6.34
C MET A 37 14.91 -7.29 7.80
N LYS A 38 16.01 -6.65 8.18
CA LYS A 38 16.54 -6.69 9.55
C LYS A 38 16.59 -5.27 10.11
N ALA A 39 16.22 -5.13 11.37
CA ALA A 39 16.42 -3.91 12.14
C ALA A 39 17.09 -4.24 13.49
N PRO A 40 17.85 -3.30 14.05
CA PRO A 40 18.39 -3.43 15.41
C PRO A 40 17.26 -3.55 16.44
N TYR A 41 17.45 -4.37 17.47
CA TYR A 41 16.48 -4.53 18.56
C TYR A 41 16.17 -3.20 19.28
N ASN A 42 17.16 -2.30 19.31
CA ASN A 42 17.00 -0.93 19.78
C ASN A 42 17.15 0.00 18.57
N SER A 43 16.10 0.77 18.27
CA SER A 43 16.05 1.70 17.13
C SER A 43 17.08 2.83 17.19
N THR A 44 17.71 3.07 18.33
CA THR A 44 18.80 4.05 18.47
C THR A 44 20.19 3.48 18.15
N LEU A 45 20.29 2.16 17.96
CA LEU A 45 21.54 1.49 17.65
C LEU A 45 21.63 1.17 16.16
N THR A 46 22.85 1.17 15.62
CA THR A 46 23.15 0.55 14.33
C THR A 46 23.62 -0.89 14.57
N GLY A 47 23.09 -1.85 13.79
CA GLY A 47 23.39 -3.26 14.00
C GLY A 47 23.38 -4.07 12.71
N THR A 48 24.26 -5.05 12.61
CA THR A 48 24.34 -5.99 11.49
C THR A 48 23.84 -7.36 11.94
N ALA A 49 22.76 -7.89 11.34
CA ALA A 49 22.39 -9.29 11.50
C ALA A 49 23.08 -10.17 10.44
N THR A 50 23.51 -11.36 10.84
CA THR A 50 24.04 -12.39 9.94
C THR A 50 22.96 -13.45 9.72
N VAL A 51 22.56 -13.68 8.47
CA VAL A 51 21.56 -14.69 8.11
C VAL A 51 22.26 -16.04 7.97
N LYS A 52 21.75 -17.09 8.64
CA LYS A 52 22.22 -18.47 8.48
C LYS A 52 21.02 -19.38 8.18
N ALA A 53 21.18 -20.28 7.21
CA ALA A 53 20.19 -21.32 6.94
C ALA A 53 20.31 -22.45 7.97
N ALA A 54 19.21 -22.80 8.62
CA ALA A 54 19.13 -23.99 9.48
C ALA A 54 18.59 -25.19 8.67
N PRO A 55 18.89 -26.45 9.07
CA PRO A 55 18.34 -27.64 8.43
C PRO A 55 16.80 -27.63 8.46
N SER A 56 16.21 -28.08 7.35
CA SER A 56 14.83 -27.82 6.92
C SER A 56 13.75 -28.50 7.76
N SER A 57 12.78 -27.71 8.24
CA SER A 57 11.33 -27.96 8.08
C SER A 57 10.51 -26.87 8.77
N ALA A 58 10.02 -25.88 8.04
CA ALA A 58 8.79 -25.17 8.38
C ALA A 58 8.22 -24.52 7.12
N GLN A 59 6.91 -24.44 7.05
CA GLN A 59 6.21 -23.69 6.02
C GLN A 59 6.15 -22.22 6.42
N TYR A 60 6.14 -21.32 5.43
CA TYR A 60 5.62 -19.98 5.64
C TYR A 60 4.18 -20.12 6.16
N PRO A 61 3.81 -19.51 7.30
CA PRO A 61 2.57 -19.88 7.96
C PRO A 61 1.32 -19.55 7.12
N LEU A 62 1.42 -18.64 6.15
CA LEU A 62 0.32 -18.15 5.32
C LEU A 62 0.81 -17.77 3.91
N SER A 63 -0.05 -17.90 2.89
CA SER A 63 0.22 -17.35 1.54
C SER A 63 0.27 -15.82 1.56
N GLU A 64 0.79 -15.19 0.50
CA GLU A 64 0.76 -13.73 0.34
C GLU A 64 -0.68 -13.20 0.45
N ALA A 65 -1.63 -13.83 -0.25
CA ALA A 65 -3.06 -13.52 -0.15
C ALA A 65 -3.61 -13.66 1.29
N ALA A 66 -3.09 -14.59 2.08
CA ALA A 66 -3.49 -14.75 3.48
C ALA A 66 -2.79 -13.75 4.42
N THR A 67 -1.67 -13.16 3.99
CA THR A 67 -0.91 -12.14 4.73
C THR A 67 -1.47 -10.74 4.42
N PHE A 68 -1.58 -10.39 3.15
CA PHE A 68 -2.08 -9.11 2.65
C PHE A 68 -3.51 -9.27 2.14
N ARG A 69 -4.44 -9.38 3.08
CA ARG A 69 -5.85 -9.65 2.79
C ARG A 69 -6.70 -8.39 2.60
N MET A 70 -6.19 -7.21 2.99
CA MET A 70 -6.99 -5.99 2.97
C MET A 70 -6.65 -5.15 1.75
N ARG A 71 -7.56 -5.15 0.78
CA ARG A 71 -7.49 -4.23 -0.35
C ARG A 71 -7.52 -2.80 0.14
N GLU A 72 -6.49 -2.06 -0.26
CA GLU A 72 -6.37 -0.63 -0.04
C GLU A 72 -7.15 0.12 -1.12
N GLY A 73 -6.90 -0.23 -2.39
CA GLY A 73 -7.43 0.44 -3.56
C GLY A 73 -6.56 0.14 -4.78
N ALA A 74 -6.55 1.07 -5.75
CA ALA A 74 -5.74 0.93 -6.94
C ALA A 74 -5.04 2.24 -7.32
N PHE A 75 -3.86 2.12 -7.91
CA PHE A 75 -3.07 3.22 -8.46
C PHE A 75 -2.89 3.01 -9.96
N TYR A 76 -3.11 4.05 -10.76
CA TYR A 76 -3.11 3.94 -12.21
C TYR A 76 -2.78 5.28 -12.87
N GLY A 77 -2.44 5.23 -14.15
CA GLY A 77 -2.02 6.42 -14.88
C GLY A 77 -0.54 6.41 -15.28
N THR A 78 0.04 7.60 -15.39
CA THR A 78 1.45 7.78 -15.73
C THR A 78 2.06 9.00 -15.04
N ILE A 79 3.30 8.83 -14.59
CA ILE A 79 4.17 9.92 -14.09
C ILE A 79 5.09 10.47 -15.17
N PHE A 80 5.10 9.85 -16.36
CA PHE A 80 6.08 10.12 -17.43
C PHE A 80 5.54 11.06 -18.51
N ASP A 81 4.37 11.68 -18.31
CA ASP A 81 3.89 12.72 -19.22
C ASP A 81 4.34 14.11 -18.72
N PRO A 82 5.36 14.71 -19.36
CA PRO A 82 5.86 16.01 -18.93
C PRO A 82 4.81 17.12 -19.07
N ASN A 83 3.83 16.98 -19.97
CA ASN A 83 2.76 17.97 -20.15
C ASN A 83 1.68 17.85 -19.05
N ALA A 84 1.69 16.77 -18.28
CA ALA A 84 0.77 16.54 -17.17
C ALA A 84 1.39 16.86 -15.80
N LEU A 85 2.56 17.49 -15.76
CA LEU A 85 3.20 17.91 -14.52
C LEU A 85 2.62 19.25 -14.04
N ALA A 86 2.28 19.36 -12.76
CA ALA A 86 1.70 20.57 -12.19
C ALA A 86 2.74 21.62 -11.75
N ALA A 87 4.01 21.21 -11.64
CA ALA A 87 5.15 22.02 -11.23
C ALA A 87 6.25 21.91 -12.29
N GLU A 88 6.94 22.99 -12.60
CA GLU A 88 8.05 22.95 -13.54
C GLU A 88 9.34 22.58 -12.82
N VAL A 89 10.07 21.59 -13.33
CA VAL A 89 11.40 21.23 -12.84
C VAL A 89 12.43 21.96 -13.68
N PHE A 90 13.17 22.87 -13.07
CA PHE A 90 14.26 23.58 -13.75
C PHE A 90 15.57 22.85 -13.54
N VAL A 91 16.34 22.68 -14.62
CA VAL A 91 17.72 22.18 -14.55
C VAL A 91 18.64 23.31 -15.02
N VAL A 92 19.46 23.82 -14.11
CA VAL A 92 20.44 24.88 -14.37
C VAL A 92 21.82 24.29 -14.12
N ASP A 93 22.69 24.29 -15.14
CA ASP A 93 24.05 23.74 -15.08
C ASP A 93 24.12 22.29 -14.57
N GLY A 94 23.17 21.45 -14.99
CA GLY A 94 23.09 20.05 -14.57
C GLY A 94 22.61 19.84 -13.14
N ARG A 95 22.18 20.91 -12.45
CA ARG A 95 21.58 20.85 -11.11
C ARG A 95 20.08 21.10 -11.21
N VAL A 96 19.32 20.24 -10.53
CA VAL A 96 17.89 20.42 -10.35
C VAL A 96 17.66 21.59 -9.38
N VAL A 97 17.02 22.64 -9.87
CA VAL A 97 16.57 23.80 -9.09
C VAL A 97 15.06 23.64 -8.89
N LEU A 98 14.68 23.32 -7.66
CA LEU A 98 13.28 23.18 -7.26
C LEU A 98 12.92 24.37 -6.38
N PRO A 99 12.32 25.44 -6.93
CA PRO A 99 11.65 26.42 -6.08
C PRO A 99 10.53 25.71 -5.31
N ASP A 100 10.28 26.13 -4.07
CA ASP A 100 9.12 25.64 -3.31
C ASP A 100 7.84 26.01 -4.07
N GLN A 101 7.19 25.00 -4.64
CA GLN A 101 5.97 25.14 -5.43
C GLN A 101 4.86 24.31 -4.79
N PRO A 102 4.06 24.89 -3.88
CA PRO A 102 2.89 24.19 -3.36
C PRO A 102 1.90 23.95 -4.50
N VAL A 103 1.62 22.69 -4.78
CA VAL A 103 0.64 22.25 -5.79
C VAL A 103 -0.65 21.91 -5.07
N LYS A 104 -1.74 22.60 -5.40
CA LYS A 104 -3.08 22.16 -5.00
C LYS A 104 -3.45 20.91 -5.79
N GLY A 105 -3.83 19.83 -5.11
CA GLY A 105 -4.10 18.54 -5.75
C GLY A 105 -2.81 17.81 -6.11
N SER A 106 -2.79 17.20 -7.31
CA SER A 106 -1.72 16.30 -7.71
C SER A 106 -0.61 16.95 -8.53
N VAL A 107 0.63 16.62 -8.21
CA VAL A 107 1.85 16.93 -8.98
C VAL A 107 1.80 16.24 -10.34
N TYR A 108 1.44 14.95 -10.39
CA TYR A 108 1.29 14.18 -11.61
C TYR A 108 -0.19 14.11 -12.00
N ARG A 109 -0.65 15.05 -12.85
CA ARG A 109 -2.07 15.18 -13.20
C ARG A 109 -2.62 14.02 -14.03
N ARG A 110 -1.77 13.12 -14.52
CA ARG A 110 -2.18 11.85 -15.16
C ARG A 110 -1.92 10.63 -14.29
N MET A 111 -1.65 10.81 -13.01
CA MET A 111 -1.60 9.74 -12.02
C MET A 111 -2.86 9.82 -11.15
N TYR A 112 -3.46 8.67 -10.86
CA TYR A 112 -4.74 8.55 -10.19
C TYR A 112 -4.69 7.45 -9.13
N SER A 113 -5.55 7.58 -8.14
CA SER A 113 -5.75 6.58 -7.09
C SER A 113 -7.23 6.49 -6.75
N CYS A 114 -7.75 5.27 -6.65
CA CYS A 114 -9.07 4.98 -6.10
C CYS A 114 -8.93 4.16 -4.82
N TYR A 115 -9.98 4.14 -3.99
CA TYR A 115 -10.01 3.37 -2.74
C TYR A 115 -10.99 2.20 -2.79
N ASP A 116 -10.67 1.13 -2.06
CA ASP A 116 -11.59 0.01 -1.85
C ASP A 116 -12.87 0.47 -1.11
N SER A 117 -14.03 -0.05 -1.50
CA SER A 117 -15.32 0.38 -0.92
C SER A 117 -15.52 -0.05 0.52
N GLY A 118 -14.68 -0.94 1.05
CA GLY A 118 -14.73 -1.40 2.43
C GLY A 118 -14.08 -0.45 3.44
N TRP A 119 -13.56 0.70 3.01
CA TRP A 119 -13.11 1.76 3.92
C TRP A 119 -14.27 2.67 4.35
N THR A 120 -14.38 2.97 5.63
CA THR A 120 -15.35 3.97 6.12
C THR A 120 -14.98 5.37 5.66
N SER A 121 -13.68 5.68 5.69
CA SER A 121 -13.11 6.98 5.26
C SER A 121 -12.13 6.77 4.10
N GLY A 122 -12.58 6.09 3.03
CA GLY A 122 -11.70 5.72 1.91
C GLY A 122 -11.02 6.91 1.23
N ALA A 123 -11.76 8.00 1.00
CA ALA A 123 -11.19 9.22 0.45
C ALA A 123 -10.12 9.84 1.36
N GLY A 124 -10.36 9.84 2.68
CA GLY A 124 -9.38 10.29 3.67
C GLY A 124 -8.14 9.40 3.66
N ASN A 125 -8.32 8.09 3.80
CA ASN A 125 -7.25 7.09 3.78
C ASN A 125 -6.32 7.28 2.57
N THR A 126 -6.88 7.31 1.36
CA THR A 126 -6.10 7.46 0.13
C THR A 126 -5.46 8.85 0.02
N THR A 127 -6.13 9.91 0.48
CA THR A 127 -5.55 11.26 0.49
C THR A 127 -4.31 11.31 1.39
N TYR A 128 -4.37 10.73 2.58
CA TYR A 128 -3.22 10.61 3.49
C TYR A 128 -2.10 9.75 2.91
N ARG A 129 -2.41 8.86 1.98
CA ARG A 129 -1.41 8.01 1.31
C ARG A 129 -0.67 8.71 0.19
N VAL A 130 -1.35 9.57 -0.56
CA VAL A 130 -0.76 10.17 -1.76
C VAL A 130 -0.33 11.61 -1.58
N CYS A 131 -0.80 12.32 -0.54
CA CYS A 131 -0.53 13.74 -0.34
C CYS A 131 0.49 14.00 0.76
N ALA A 132 1.47 14.87 0.47
CA ALA A 132 2.37 15.37 1.51
C ALA A 132 1.66 16.33 2.48
N LEU A 133 0.60 17.01 2.04
CA LEU A 133 -0.24 17.90 2.84
C LEU A 133 -1.71 17.43 2.76
N PRO A 134 -2.08 16.35 3.46
CA PRO A 134 -3.37 15.69 3.26
C PRO A 134 -4.57 16.51 3.75
N SER A 135 -4.43 17.30 4.83
CA SER A 135 -5.48 18.20 5.32
C SER A 135 -5.91 19.23 4.28
N ASP A 136 -4.98 19.62 3.40
CA ASP A 136 -5.22 20.55 2.30
C ASP A 136 -5.34 19.84 0.95
N SER A 137 -5.30 18.50 0.89
CA SER A 137 -5.25 17.73 -0.37
C SER A 137 -4.25 18.32 -1.38
N SER A 138 -3.04 18.63 -0.90
CA SER A 138 -2.00 19.33 -1.66
C SER A 138 -0.72 18.51 -1.71
N ASN A 139 0.09 18.78 -2.74
CA ASN A 139 1.33 18.07 -3.05
C ASN A 139 1.11 16.56 -3.16
N CYS A 140 0.06 16.16 -3.88
CA CYS A 140 -0.31 14.76 -4.03
C CYS A 140 0.45 14.09 -5.19
N ALA A 141 0.96 12.89 -4.99
CA ALA A 141 1.57 12.08 -6.04
C ALA A 141 0.54 11.62 -7.09
N ALA A 142 -0.74 11.52 -6.70
CA ALA A 142 -1.82 11.10 -7.58
C ALA A 142 -3.11 11.87 -7.25
N GLN A 143 -4.04 11.91 -8.19
CA GLN A 143 -5.40 12.40 -7.98
C GLN A 143 -6.26 11.33 -7.33
N VAL A 144 -6.88 11.65 -6.18
CA VAL A 144 -7.86 10.76 -5.54
C VAL A 144 -9.19 10.88 -6.27
N THR A 145 -9.62 9.82 -6.95
CA THR A 145 -10.76 9.87 -7.88
C THR A 145 -12.09 9.42 -7.27
N GLY A 146 -12.07 8.45 -6.35
CA GLY A 146 -13.27 7.86 -5.77
C GLY A 146 -13.11 6.38 -5.40
N MET A 147 -14.24 5.69 -5.23
CA MET A 147 -14.25 4.23 -5.02
C MET A 147 -13.76 3.51 -6.27
N CYS A 148 -12.91 2.50 -6.11
CA CYS A 148 -12.50 1.65 -7.22
C CYS A 148 -13.73 0.95 -7.80
N VAL A 149 -14.45 0.19 -6.99
CA VAL A 149 -15.78 -0.34 -7.34
C VAL A 149 -16.74 -0.03 -6.22
N ASN A 150 -17.87 0.59 -6.56
CA ASN A 150 -18.98 0.84 -5.65
C ASN A 150 -19.99 -0.31 -5.78
N PRO A 151 -20.18 -1.13 -4.73
CA PRO A 151 -21.05 -2.30 -4.80
C PRO A 151 -22.53 -1.95 -5.02
N SER A 152 -22.95 -0.73 -4.65
CA SER A 152 -24.31 -0.25 -4.87
C SER A 152 -24.53 0.33 -6.27
N ASN A 153 -23.45 0.72 -6.96
CA ASN A 153 -23.50 1.24 -8.31
C ASN A 153 -22.18 0.97 -9.06
N PRO A 154 -22.05 -0.20 -9.72
CA PRO A 154 -20.81 -0.66 -10.33
C PRO A 154 -20.42 0.09 -11.61
N LEU A 155 -21.19 1.10 -12.02
CA LEU A 155 -20.96 1.84 -13.26
C LEU A 155 -20.19 3.14 -13.01
N TYR A 156 -19.35 3.52 -13.98
CA TYR A 156 -18.75 4.85 -14.03
C TYR A 156 -19.84 5.93 -14.09
N PRO A 157 -19.74 7.04 -13.34
CA PRO A 157 -18.59 7.47 -12.51
C PRO A 157 -18.69 7.06 -11.02
N SER A 158 -19.67 6.25 -10.62
CA SER A 158 -19.77 5.78 -9.23
C SER A 158 -18.71 4.74 -8.88
N SER A 159 -18.24 4.00 -9.89
CA SER A 159 -17.09 3.09 -9.82
C SER A 159 -16.04 3.55 -10.81
N MET A 160 -14.81 3.75 -10.34
CA MET A 160 -13.72 4.17 -11.21
C MET A 160 -13.18 3.01 -12.04
N CYS A 161 -13.26 1.78 -11.54
CA CYS A 161 -12.82 0.55 -12.18
C CYS A 161 -13.99 -0.29 -12.68
N ALA A 162 -13.76 -1.04 -13.74
CA ALA A 162 -14.80 -1.82 -14.41
C ALA A 162 -15.06 -3.16 -13.72
N THR A 163 -14.04 -3.70 -13.06
CA THR A 163 -14.06 -5.06 -12.49
C THR A 163 -13.47 -5.04 -11.08
N ASP A 164 -14.05 -5.87 -10.21
CA ASP A 164 -13.64 -6.15 -8.82
C ASP A 164 -13.28 -7.64 -8.74
N ASP A 165 -12.06 -8.01 -9.17
CA ASP A 165 -11.52 -9.35 -9.51
C ASP A 165 -11.50 -9.63 -11.02
N GLY A 166 -10.37 -9.31 -11.65
CA GLY A 166 -10.08 -9.52 -13.06
C GLY A 166 -10.16 -10.98 -13.51
N SER A 167 -10.25 -11.19 -14.82
CA SER A 167 -10.36 -12.55 -15.38
C SER A 167 -9.01 -13.24 -15.58
N GLN A 168 -7.89 -12.50 -15.50
CA GLN A 168 -6.57 -13.04 -15.75
C GLN A 168 -6.14 -14.03 -14.67
N VAL A 169 -6.38 -13.68 -13.40
CA VAL A 169 -6.09 -14.53 -12.24
C VAL A 169 -7.30 -14.52 -11.31
N PRO A 170 -8.31 -15.39 -11.57
CA PRO A 170 -9.54 -15.39 -10.78
C PRO A 170 -9.28 -15.59 -9.29
N GLY A 171 -9.84 -14.71 -8.46
CA GLY A 171 -9.79 -14.77 -7.01
C GLY A 171 -8.62 -14.05 -6.37
N ASP A 172 -7.81 -13.30 -7.11
CA ASP A 172 -6.78 -12.42 -6.52
C ASP A 172 -7.36 -11.07 -6.07
N GLY A 173 -8.54 -10.70 -6.57
CA GLY A 173 -9.31 -9.53 -6.15
C GLY A 173 -8.82 -8.22 -6.74
N ASP A 174 -8.06 -8.26 -7.84
CA ASP A 174 -7.52 -7.07 -8.48
C ASP A 174 -8.61 -6.24 -9.19
N TYR A 175 -8.38 -4.93 -9.24
CA TYR A 175 -9.19 -4.03 -10.06
C TYR A 175 -8.68 -4.04 -11.51
N GLU A 176 -9.57 -3.96 -12.48
CA GLU A 176 -9.21 -3.81 -13.90
C GLU A 176 -9.99 -2.65 -14.54
N GLY A 177 -9.43 -2.06 -15.61
CA GLY A 177 -10.16 -1.10 -16.45
C GLY A 177 -10.53 0.22 -15.76
N CYS A 178 -9.69 0.70 -14.84
CA CYS A 178 -9.92 1.96 -14.13
C CYS A 178 -9.98 3.17 -15.07
N ARG A 179 -10.74 4.19 -14.69
CA ARG A 179 -10.96 5.41 -15.48
C ARG A 179 -10.55 6.62 -14.68
N ALA A 180 -9.93 7.58 -15.37
CA ALA A 180 -9.72 8.92 -14.84
C ALA A 180 -11.05 9.69 -14.76
N MET A 181 -11.03 10.84 -14.09
CA MET A 181 -12.22 11.71 -13.95
C MET A 181 -12.73 12.28 -15.30
N ASP A 182 -11.89 12.30 -16.32
CA ASP A 182 -12.25 12.68 -17.70
C ASP A 182 -12.73 11.48 -18.53
N GLY A 183 -12.85 10.30 -17.93
CA GLY A 183 -13.33 9.07 -18.56
C GLY A 183 -12.26 8.26 -19.30
N VAL A 184 -11.01 8.74 -19.38
CA VAL A 184 -9.90 8.02 -20.00
C VAL A 184 -9.64 6.72 -19.25
N SER A 185 -9.61 5.60 -19.99
CA SER A 185 -9.44 4.27 -19.41
C SER A 185 -7.97 3.85 -19.32
N TRP A 186 -7.64 3.24 -18.20
CA TRP A 186 -6.36 2.67 -17.82
C TRP A 186 -6.57 1.18 -17.53
N PRO A 187 -6.26 0.29 -18.50
CA PRO A 187 -6.62 -1.13 -18.40
C PRO A 187 -5.85 -1.89 -17.32
N TYR A 188 -4.67 -1.40 -16.93
CA TYR A 188 -3.75 -2.10 -16.03
C TYR A 188 -3.46 -1.27 -14.78
N PRO A 189 -4.44 -1.06 -13.89
CA PRO A 189 -4.19 -0.46 -12.59
C PRO A 189 -3.39 -1.43 -11.71
N ILE A 190 -2.70 -0.88 -10.72
CA ILE A 190 -2.00 -1.67 -9.70
C ILE A 190 -2.88 -1.69 -8.45
N THR A 191 -3.42 -2.85 -8.11
CA THR A 191 -4.17 -3.05 -6.86
C THR A 191 -3.18 -3.27 -5.71
N THR A 192 -3.39 -2.58 -4.59
CA THR A 192 -2.53 -2.74 -3.41
C THR A 192 -3.29 -3.34 -2.23
N TYR A 193 -2.56 -4.11 -1.44
CA TYR A 193 -3.07 -4.83 -0.29
C TYR A 193 -2.24 -4.53 0.95
N LEU A 194 -2.92 -4.49 2.09
CA LEU A 194 -2.36 -4.27 3.41
C LEU A 194 -2.53 -5.53 4.26
N ASN A 195 -1.62 -5.69 5.21
CA ASN A 195 -1.72 -6.76 6.20
C ASN A 195 -2.69 -6.37 7.34
N SER A 196 -2.56 -5.15 7.88
CA SER A 196 -3.51 -4.51 8.79
C SER A 196 -4.03 -3.18 8.23
N SER A 197 -5.21 -2.74 8.68
CA SER A 197 -5.89 -1.58 8.10
C SER A 197 -5.14 -0.28 8.39
N CYS A 198 -4.37 -0.25 9.49
CA CYS A 198 -3.61 0.91 9.95
C CYS A 198 -2.09 0.79 9.70
N ASP A 199 -1.60 -0.25 9.00
CA ASP A 199 -0.16 -0.55 8.86
C ASP A 199 0.68 0.60 8.26
N ILE A 200 0.04 1.49 7.50
CA ILE A 200 0.66 2.59 6.76
C ILE A 200 0.28 3.97 7.31
N LEU A 201 -0.57 4.01 8.33
CA LEU A 201 -1.11 5.25 8.91
C LEU A 201 -0.68 5.45 10.37
N SER A 202 0.21 4.62 10.91
CA SER A 202 0.60 4.64 12.32
C SER A 202 1.25 5.95 12.80
N GLU A 203 1.73 6.78 11.87
CA GLU A 203 2.28 8.11 12.18
C GLU A 203 1.20 9.21 12.26
N TYR A 204 -0.02 8.91 11.81
CA TYR A 204 -1.14 9.83 11.83
C TYR A 204 -2.07 9.44 12.98
N ASP A 205 -2.16 10.29 14.00
CA ASP A 205 -2.99 10.11 15.21
C ASP A 205 -4.51 10.16 14.95
N ASP A 206 -4.97 9.67 13.79
CA ASP A 206 -6.39 9.59 13.42
C ASP A 206 -6.79 8.14 13.08
N PRO A 207 -7.32 7.38 14.06
CA PRO A 207 -7.74 6.00 13.84
C PRO A 207 -8.97 5.87 12.93
N SER A 208 -9.68 6.97 12.64
CA SER A 208 -10.85 6.92 11.75
C SER A 208 -10.45 6.62 10.30
N LEU A 209 -9.23 7.01 9.90
CA LEU A 209 -8.70 6.83 8.54
C LEU A 209 -8.49 5.36 8.16
N CYS A 210 -8.17 4.51 9.13
CA CYS A 210 -8.00 3.07 8.91
C CYS A 210 -9.22 2.24 9.35
N SER A 211 -10.35 2.89 9.64
CA SER A 211 -11.57 2.20 10.01
C SER A 211 -12.24 1.55 8.80
N ARG A 212 -12.70 0.31 9.00
CA ARG A 212 -13.50 -0.45 8.05
C ARG A 212 -14.79 -0.89 8.75
N PRO A 213 -15.94 -0.94 8.08
CA PRO A 213 -17.13 -1.53 8.66
C PRO A 213 -16.82 -2.95 9.11
N LYS A 214 -17.27 -3.34 10.31
CA LYS A 214 -17.19 -4.73 10.73
C LYS A 214 -18.01 -5.54 9.74
N THR A 215 -17.36 -6.36 8.91
CA THR A 215 -18.08 -7.39 8.17
C THR A 215 -18.79 -8.26 9.20
N PRO A 216 -20.12 -8.52 9.06
CA PRO A 216 -20.72 -9.56 9.86
C PRO A 216 -19.93 -10.83 9.60
N ARG A 217 -19.45 -11.47 10.66
CA ARG A 217 -18.79 -12.78 10.58
C ARG A 217 -19.76 -13.68 9.82
N SER A 218 -19.40 -14.15 8.63
CA SER A 218 -20.14 -15.22 7.98
C SER A 218 -20.24 -16.37 8.99
N PRO A 219 -21.45 -16.92 9.22
CA PRO A 219 -21.69 -17.96 10.21
C PRO A 219 -20.88 -19.23 9.95
#